data_AF-A0AAW5UQ81-F1
#
_entry.id   AF-A0AAW5UQ81-F1
#
_cell.length_a   1.000
_cell.length_b   1.000
_cell.length_c   1.000
_cell.angle_alpha   90.00
_cell.angle_beta   90.00
_cell.angle_gamma   90.00
#
_symmetry.space_group_name_H-M   'P 1'
#
loop_
_entity.id
_entity.type
_entity.pdbx_description
1 polymer ?
#
loop_
_entity_poly.entity_id
_entity_poly.type
_entity_poly.pdbx_seq_one_letter_code
_entity_poly.pdbx_strand_id
1 'polypeptide(L)'
;MGIDLNKTEEQIVSSQSTEHRTEEKMVEKQAMFSHIFSFSGRIRRMEFGLSYIIYGVLAIVLSVCAEETPLLGLLYIPLLWFTWAQMCKRFHDKGESGLRIFTLLIPLYNIYVMIMLFFEDGEPYENDYGKDPKGRDMYA
;
A
#
# COMPACT_ATOMS: atom_id res chain seq x y z
N MET A 1 40.07 32.87 -33.17
CA MET A 1 39.49 31.64 -32.58
C MET A 1 38.34 32.09 -31.70
N GLY A 2 37.20 32.41 -32.30
CA GLY A 2 36.01 32.87 -31.58
C GLY A 2 35.16 31.65 -31.26
N ILE A 3 34.99 31.34 -29.99
CA ILE A 3 34.10 30.26 -29.55
C ILE A 3 32.68 30.84 -29.64
N ASP A 4 31.82 30.20 -30.43
CA ASP A 4 30.44 30.62 -30.63
C ASP A 4 29.61 30.24 -29.39
N LEU A 5 29.62 31.14 -28.40
CA LEU A 5 29.02 30.93 -27.08
C LEU A 5 27.50 30.64 -27.17
N ASN A 6 26.84 31.19 -28.18
CA ASN A 6 25.39 31.10 -28.35
C ASN A 6 24.92 29.66 -28.63
N LYS A 7 25.71 28.90 -29.40
CA LYS A 7 25.41 27.50 -29.73
C LYS A 7 25.61 26.56 -28.54
N THR A 8 26.52 26.95 -27.64
CA THR A 8 26.82 26.21 -26.42
C THR A 8 25.70 26.40 -25.39
N GLU A 9 25.17 27.62 -25.27
CA GLU A 9 24.04 27.92 -24.38
C GLU A 9 22.74 27.23 -24.82
N GLU A 10 22.43 27.21 -26.13
CA GLU A 10 21.28 26.46 -26.66
C GLU A 10 21.41 24.95 -26.42
N GLN A 11 22.61 24.37 -26.53
CA GLN A 11 22.84 22.97 -26.21
C GLN A 11 22.70 22.68 -24.71
N ILE A 12 23.15 23.58 -23.84
CA ILE A 12 23.02 23.42 -22.38
C ILE A 12 21.55 23.54 -21.94
N VAL A 13 20.79 24.46 -22.52
CA VAL A 13 19.35 24.62 -22.25
C VAL A 13 18.55 23.44 -22.82
N SER A 14 18.94 22.93 -24.00
CA SER A 14 18.35 21.72 -24.59
C SER A 14 18.69 20.46 -23.78
N SER A 15 19.91 20.33 -23.23
CA SER A 15 20.28 19.19 -22.40
C SER A 15 19.62 19.26 -21.03
N GLN A 16 19.54 20.44 -20.40
CA GLN A 16 18.83 20.63 -19.13
C GLN A 16 17.32 20.43 -19.24
N SER A 17 16.68 20.89 -20.33
CA SER A 17 15.25 20.65 -20.56
C SER A 17 14.96 19.18 -20.89
N THR A 18 15.90 18.46 -21.49
CA THR A 18 15.75 17.02 -21.75
C THR A 18 16.02 16.19 -20.50
N GLU A 19 17.01 16.55 -19.67
CA GLU A 19 17.27 15.92 -18.36
C GLU A 19 16.10 16.17 -17.38
N HIS A 20 15.62 17.42 -17.26
CA HIS A 20 14.46 17.77 -16.43
C HIS A 20 13.18 17.05 -16.90
N ARG A 21 13.02 16.81 -18.22
CA ARG A 21 11.90 16.05 -18.78
C ARG A 21 12.06 14.53 -18.66
N THR A 22 13.27 14.04 -18.46
CA THR A 22 13.55 12.61 -18.26
C THR A 22 13.47 12.23 -16.77
N GLU A 23 13.65 13.19 -15.86
CA GLU A 23 13.43 13.03 -14.41
C GLU A 23 11.96 13.12 -13.99
N GLU A 24 11.08 13.63 -14.86
CA GLU A 24 9.67 13.21 -14.90
C GLU A 24 9.57 11.75 -15.38
N LYS A 25 10.37 10.83 -14.80
CA LYS A 25 10.02 9.42 -14.75
C LYS A 25 8.66 9.41 -14.10
N MET A 26 7.64 9.12 -14.92
CA MET A 26 6.28 8.91 -14.48
C MET A 26 6.37 8.10 -13.18
N VAL A 27 6.09 8.77 -12.05
CA VAL A 27 5.95 8.09 -10.77
C VAL A 27 4.81 7.13 -11.04
N GLU A 28 5.15 5.87 -11.32
CA GLU A 28 4.16 4.84 -11.51
C GLU A 28 3.43 4.73 -10.20
N LYS A 29 2.31 5.45 -10.14
CA LYS A 29 1.40 5.42 -9.02
C LYS A 29 1.01 3.97 -8.85
N GLN A 30 1.46 3.36 -7.75
CA GLN A 30 1.15 1.98 -7.44
C GLN A 30 -0.35 1.73 -7.62
N ALA A 31 -0.70 0.78 -8.49
CA ALA A 31 -2.08 0.43 -8.73
C ALA A 31 -2.72 -0.03 -7.41
N MET A 32 -3.90 0.50 -7.10
CA MET A 32 -4.66 0.07 -5.92
C MET A 32 -4.93 -1.43 -6.04
N PHE A 33 -4.67 -2.18 -4.96
CA PHE A 33 -4.74 -3.65 -4.94
C PHE A 33 -3.70 -4.39 -5.80
N SER A 34 -2.53 -3.79 -6.03
CA SER A 34 -1.38 -4.57 -6.50
C SER A 34 -1.02 -5.63 -5.44
N HIS A 35 -0.95 -6.90 -5.83
CA HIS A 35 -0.55 -8.01 -4.94
C HIS A 35 -1.38 -8.14 -3.66
N ILE A 36 -2.63 -8.55 -3.82
CA ILE A 36 -3.62 -8.70 -2.75
C ILE A 36 -3.27 -9.82 -1.74
N PHE A 37 -2.65 -10.89 -2.20
CA PHE A 37 -2.32 -12.06 -1.36
C PHE A 37 -0.86 -12.05 -0.87
N SER A 38 -0.12 -10.98 -1.15
CA SER A 38 1.26 -10.80 -0.70
C SER A 38 1.31 -9.99 0.59
N PHE A 39 2.23 -10.36 1.48
CA PHE A 39 2.52 -9.63 2.71
C PHE A 39 3.47 -8.44 2.50
N SER A 40 4.13 -8.38 1.34
CA SER A 40 5.13 -7.35 1.06
C SER A 40 4.49 -6.06 0.53
N GLY A 41 5.09 -4.93 0.89
CA GLY A 41 4.66 -3.60 0.47
C GLY A 41 3.79 -2.90 1.49
N ARG A 42 3.24 -1.75 1.06
CA ARG A 42 2.50 -0.81 1.89
C ARG A 42 1.12 -0.55 1.30
N ILE A 43 0.11 -0.41 2.15
CA ILE A 43 -1.22 0.00 1.73
C ILE A 43 -1.73 1.18 2.55
N ARG A 44 -2.40 2.10 1.85
CA ARG A 44 -3.08 3.26 2.42
C ARG A 44 -4.43 2.90 3.04
N ARG A 45 -4.91 3.78 3.94
CA ARG A 45 -6.21 3.65 4.63
C ARG A 45 -7.38 3.28 3.71
N MET A 46 -7.44 3.83 2.51
CA MET A 46 -8.54 3.55 1.58
C MET A 46 -8.51 2.13 1.02
N GLU A 47 -7.33 1.62 0.68
CA GLU A 47 -7.19 0.23 0.22
C GLU A 47 -7.47 -0.74 1.38
N PHE A 48 -6.96 -0.42 2.58
CA PHE A 48 -7.24 -1.21 3.77
C PHE A 48 -8.74 -1.22 4.11
N GLY A 49 -9.39 -0.06 4.10
CA GLY A 49 -10.82 0.07 4.38
C GLY A 49 -11.68 -0.71 3.38
N LEU A 50 -11.40 -0.58 2.08
CA LEU A 50 -12.12 -1.32 1.05
C LEU A 50 -11.85 -2.83 1.14
N SER A 51 -10.62 -3.25 1.45
CA SER A 51 -10.30 -4.65 1.73
C SER A 51 -11.14 -5.22 2.88
N TYR A 52 -11.27 -4.45 3.96
CA TYR A 52 -12.06 -4.87 5.12
C TYR A 52 -13.56 -4.96 4.82
N ILE A 53 -14.08 -4.04 4.01
CA ILE A 53 -15.47 -4.09 3.52
C ILE A 53 -15.68 -5.34 2.65
N ILE A 54 -14.78 -5.61 1.70
CA ILE A 54 -14.83 -6.82 0.86
C ILE A 54 -14.82 -8.07 1.74
N TYR A 55 -13.92 -8.12 2.73
CA TYR A 55 -13.88 -9.21 3.70
C TYR A 55 -15.22 -9.38 4.42
N GLY A 56 -15.80 -8.31 4.96
CA GLY A 56 -17.07 -8.37 5.70
C GLY A 56 -18.23 -8.87 4.84
N VAL A 57 -18.35 -8.36 3.61
CA VAL A 57 -19.40 -8.81 2.67
C VAL A 57 -19.22 -10.29 2.31
N LEU A 58 -18.01 -10.71 1.96
CA LEU A 58 -17.73 -12.10 1.62
C LEU A 58 -17.93 -13.04 2.82
N ALA A 59 -17.55 -12.63 4.02
CA ALA A 59 -17.76 -13.40 5.24
C ALA A 59 -19.25 -13.61 5.54
N ILE A 60 -20.09 -12.57 5.38
CA ILE A 60 -21.54 -12.69 5.54
C ILE A 60 -22.13 -13.67 4.51
N VAL A 61 -21.77 -13.50 3.23
CA VAL A 61 -22.25 -14.39 2.16
C VAL A 61 -21.83 -15.83 2.42
N LEU A 62 -20.56 -16.07 2.77
CA LEU A 62 -20.07 -17.41 3.10
C LEU A 62 -20.76 -17.99 4.33
N SER A 63 -21.05 -17.17 5.35
CA SER A 63 -21.76 -17.62 6.55
C SER A 63 -23.13 -18.19 6.20
N VAL A 64 -23.90 -17.47 5.38
CA VAL A 64 -25.25 -17.90 4.96
C VAL A 64 -25.18 -19.13 4.04
N CYS A 65 -24.25 -19.16 3.09
CA CYS A 65 -24.16 -20.27 2.12
C CYS A 65 -23.57 -21.56 2.71
N ALA A 66 -22.70 -21.46 3.71
CA ALA A 66 -22.04 -22.62 4.32
C ALA A 66 -22.97 -23.45 5.22
N GLU A 67 -24.10 -22.91 5.66
CA GLU A 67 -25.12 -23.65 6.42
C GLU A 67 -25.65 -24.85 5.61
N GLU A 68 -25.94 -24.63 4.33
CA GLU A 68 -26.47 -25.67 3.42
C GLU A 68 -25.35 -26.53 2.80
N THR A 69 -24.15 -25.97 2.68
CA THR A 69 -23.00 -26.63 2.04
C THR A 69 -21.72 -26.43 2.86
N PRO A 70 -21.49 -27.28 3.88
CA PRO A 70 -20.38 -27.10 4.82
C PRO A 70 -18.99 -27.01 4.18
N LEU A 71 -18.81 -27.63 3.00
CA LEU A 71 -17.55 -27.57 2.25
C LEU A 71 -17.18 -26.13 1.81
N LEU A 72 -18.16 -25.24 1.63
CA LEU A 72 -17.90 -23.81 1.36
C LEU A 72 -17.15 -23.14 2.51
N GLY A 73 -17.19 -23.70 3.72
CA GLY A 73 -16.38 -23.25 4.85
C GLY A 73 -14.88 -23.22 4.55
N LEU A 74 -14.37 -24.04 3.61
CA LEU A 74 -12.97 -24.00 3.20
C LEU A 74 -12.57 -22.67 2.54
N LEU A 75 -13.53 -21.91 1.99
CA LEU A 75 -13.27 -20.59 1.40
C LEU A 75 -12.92 -19.52 2.45
N TYR A 76 -13.13 -19.79 3.74
CA TYR A 76 -12.60 -18.93 4.80
C TYR A 76 -11.07 -18.92 4.82
N ILE A 77 -10.39 -19.98 4.38
CA ILE A 77 -8.92 -20.06 4.39
C ILE A 77 -8.29 -18.95 3.51
N PRO A 78 -8.60 -18.85 2.20
CA PRO A 78 -8.06 -17.78 1.37
C PRO A 78 -8.58 -16.39 1.78
N LEU A 79 -9.79 -16.32 2.34
CA LEU A 79 -10.37 -15.07 2.84
C LEU A 79 -9.62 -14.53 4.08
N LEU A 80 -9.25 -15.41 5.01
CA LEU A 80 -8.41 -15.07 6.15
C LEU A 80 -7.00 -14.67 5.72
N TRP A 81 -6.43 -15.40 4.76
CA TRP A 81 -5.11 -15.07 4.19
C TRP A 81 -5.10 -13.68 3.56
N PHE A 82 -6.13 -13.37 2.76
CA PHE A 82 -6.35 -12.04 2.20
C PHE A 82 -6.33 -10.97 3.30
N THR A 83 -7.14 -11.13 4.35
CA THR A 83 -7.27 -10.12 5.41
C THR A 83 -5.96 -9.94 6.18
N TRP A 84 -5.25 -11.03 6.48
CA TRP A 84 -3.94 -10.95 7.12
C TRP A 84 -2.89 -10.26 6.26
N ALA A 85 -2.85 -10.54 4.95
CA ALA A 85 -1.96 -9.86 4.02
C ALA A 85 -2.19 -8.35 4.02
N GLN A 86 -3.45 -7.90 3.96
CA GLN A 86 -3.78 -6.48 4.00
C GLN A 86 -3.44 -5.82 5.33
N MET A 87 -3.70 -6.49 6.47
CA MET A 87 -3.32 -5.99 7.79
C MET A 87 -1.80 -5.81 7.92
N CYS A 88 -1.01 -6.79 7.50
CA CYS A 88 0.45 -6.69 7.51
C CYS A 88 0.95 -5.51 6.69
N LYS A 89 0.44 -5.33 5.46
CA LYS A 89 0.81 -4.18 4.61
C LYS A 89 0.38 -2.83 5.23
N ARG A 90 -0.68 -2.80 6.05
CA ARG A 90 -1.10 -1.59 6.77
C ARG A 90 -0.18 -1.29 7.95
N PHE A 91 0.31 -2.32 8.66
CA PHE A 91 1.37 -2.14 9.68
C PHE A 91 2.67 -1.65 9.04
N HIS A 92 3.07 -2.24 7.91
CA HIS A 92 4.24 -1.80 7.14
C HIS A 92 4.14 -0.34 6.71
N ASP A 93 2.96 0.14 6.33
CA ASP A 93 2.76 1.56 6.01
C ASP A 93 2.98 2.50 7.21
N LYS A 94 3.00 1.97 8.44
CA LYS A 94 3.30 2.72 9.65
C LYS A 94 4.74 2.54 10.15
N GLY A 95 5.61 1.88 9.39
CA GLY A 95 6.98 1.58 9.80
C GLY A 95 7.07 0.44 10.82
N GLU A 96 6.02 -0.38 10.92
CA GLU A 96 5.87 -1.38 11.96
C GLU A 96 5.89 -2.79 11.37
N SER A 97 6.45 -3.75 12.10
CA SER A 97 6.50 -5.14 11.61
C SER A 97 5.11 -5.76 11.44
N GLY A 98 4.92 -6.53 10.36
CA GLY A 98 3.67 -7.26 10.11
C GLY A 98 3.30 -8.26 11.22
N LEU A 99 4.27 -8.70 12.02
CA LEU A 99 4.05 -9.55 13.20
C LEU A 99 3.16 -8.87 14.26
N ARG A 100 3.01 -7.54 14.22
CA ARG A 100 2.05 -6.84 15.10
C ARG A 100 0.61 -7.27 14.89
N ILE A 101 0.28 -8.01 13.83
CA ILE A 101 -1.04 -8.63 13.68
C ILE A 101 -1.41 -9.52 14.90
N PHE A 102 -0.43 -10.15 15.56
CA PHE A 102 -0.70 -10.98 16.75
C PHE A 102 -1.21 -10.18 17.94
N THR A 103 -1.02 -8.87 17.97
CA THR A 103 -1.59 -8.04 19.05
C THR A 103 -3.12 -7.97 18.96
N LEU A 104 -3.73 -8.36 17.84
CA LEU A 104 -5.17 -8.49 17.69
C LEU A 104 -5.76 -9.66 18.49
N LEU A 105 -4.93 -10.59 18.96
CA LEU A 105 -5.35 -11.68 19.85
C LEU A 105 -5.58 -11.20 21.28
N ILE A 106 -5.06 -10.02 21.64
CA ILE A 106 -5.21 -9.44 22.97
C ILE A 106 -6.56 -8.71 23.03
N PRO A 107 -7.51 -9.16 23.89
CA PRO A 107 -8.81 -8.50 24.02
C PRO A 107 -8.66 -7.03 24.43
N LEU A 108 -9.57 -6.17 23.97
CA LEU A 108 -9.58 -4.71 24.15
C LEU A 108 -8.43 -3.97 23.44
N TYR A 109 -7.20 -4.48 23.49
CA TYR A 109 -6.08 -3.92 22.73
C TYR A 109 -6.31 -4.06 21.22
N ASN A 110 -6.94 -5.16 20.79
CA ASN A 110 -7.36 -5.34 19.40
C ASN A 110 -8.25 -4.20 18.87
N ILE A 111 -9.14 -3.64 19.69
CA ILE A 111 -9.99 -2.50 19.32
C ILE A 111 -9.13 -1.26 19.10
N TYR A 112 -8.20 -0.96 20.01
CA TYR A 112 -7.26 0.14 19.86
C TYR A 112 -6.45 0.03 18.56
N VAL A 113 -5.91 -1.16 18.29
CA VAL A 113 -5.13 -1.42 17.06
C VAL A 113 -6.01 -1.25 15.81
N MET A 114 -7.25 -1.73 15.83
CA MET A 114 -8.18 -1.53 14.70
C MET A 114 -8.42 -0.04 14.44
N ILE A 115 -8.74 0.74 15.47
CA ILE A 115 -8.94 2.19 15.34
C ILE A 115 -7.68 2.84 14.75
N MET A 116 -6.51 2.50 15.28
CA MET A 116 -5.24 3.00 14.74
C MET A 116 -5.07 2.66 13.24
N LEU A 117 -5.31 1.41 12.83
CA LEU A 117 -5.12 1.00 11.44
C LEU A 117 -6.07 1.69 10.46
N PHE A 118 -7.32 1.97 10.88
CA PHE A 118 -8.31 2.65 10.06
C PHE A 118 -8.10 4.16 9.96
N PHE A 119 -7.73 4.82 11.06
CA PHE A 119 -7.76 6.28 11.13
C PHE A 119 -6.37 6.92 11.08
N GLU A 120 -5.36 6.28 11.64
CA GLU A 120 -4.03 6.88 11.72
C GLU A 120 -3.33 6.92 10.36
N ASP A 121 -2.53 7.96 10.15
CA ASP A 121 -1.74 8.11 8.94
C ASP A 121 -0.57 7.13 8.87
N GLY A 122 -0.15 6.85 7.64
CA GLY A 122 1.08 6.12 7.37
C GLY A 122 2.32 7.00 7.44
N GLU A 123 3.46 6.37 7.65
CA GLU A 123 4.78 6.98 7.65
C GLU A 123 5.01 7.76 6.35
N PRO A 124 5.46 9.03 6.42
CA PRO A 124 5.86 9.75 5.22
C PRO A 124 7.16 9.18 4.68
N TYR A 125 7.39 9.36 3.38
CA TYR A 125 8.61 8.94 2.71
C TYR A 125 8.78 7.41 2.59
N GLU A 126 9.86 6.98 1.95
CA GLU A 126 10.23 5.57 1.84
C GLU A 126 10.65 5.01 3.20
N ASN A 127 10.21 3.79 3.50
CA ASN A 127 10.62 3.04 4.70
C ASN A 127 11.11 1.63 4.31
N ASP A 128 11.47 0.81 5.30
CA ASP A 128 11.99 -0.56 5.09
C ASP A 128 11.04 -1.47 4.28
N TYR A 129 9.76 -1.09 4.16
CA TYR A 129 8.73 -1.85 3.46
C TYR A 129 8.40 -1.28 2.07
N GLY A 130 9.09 -0.22 1.66
CA GLY A 130 9.02 0.38 0.32
C GLY A 130 8.52 1.82 0.28
N LYS A 131 8.32 2.31 -0.94
CA LYS A 131 7.90 3.68 -1.26
C LYS A 131 6.55 4.06 -0.66
N ASP A 132 6.35 5.34 -0.36
CA ASP A 132 5.10 5.84 0.19
C ASP A 132 3.95 5.67 -0.81
N PRO A 133 2.85 4.98 -0.44
CA PRO A 133 1.65 4.86 -1.27
C PRO A 133 1.00 6.20 -1.64
N LYS A 134 1.37 7.30 -0.96
CA LYS A 134 0.93 8.65 -1.30
C LYS A 134 1.92 9.43 -2.18
N GLY A 135 3.11 8.90 -2.41
CA GLY A 135 4.16 9.57 -3.19
C GLY A 135 4.72 10.83 -2.53
N ARG A 136 4.73 10.91 -1.19
CA ARG A 136 5.36 12.05 -0.49
C ARG A 136 6.89 12.01 -0.60
N ASP A 137 7.46 10.88 -1.01
CA ASP A 137 8.89 10.68 -1.34
C ASP A 137 9.44 11.74 -2.31
N MET A 138 8.58 12.33 -3.14
CA MET A 138 8.97 13.31 -4.17
C MET A 138 9.33 14.70 -3.60
N TYR A 139 9.05 14.95 -2.32
CA TYR A 139 9.28 16.25 -1.67
C TYR A 139 10.28 16.17 -0.50
N ALA A 140 10.97 15.03 -0.36
CA ALA A 140 11.95 14.77 0.70
C ALA A 140 13.29 15.45 0.43
#